data_AF-A0A7C6HKX0-F1
#
_entry.id   AF-A0A7C6HKX0-F1
#
_cell.length_a   1.000
_cell.length_b   1.000
_cell.length_c   1.000
_cell.angle_alpha   90.00
_cell.angle_beta   90.00
_cell.angle_gamma   90.00
#
_symmetry.space_group_name_H-M   'P 1'
#
loop_
_entity.id
_entity.type
_entity.pdbx_description
1 polymer ?
#
loop_
_entity_poly.entity_id
_entity_poly.type
_entity_poly.pdbx_seq_one_letter_code
_entity_poly.pdbx_strand_id
1 'polypeptide(L)'
;YTRDILVCDIHNRERSRKVLENCSDGLVYGLSDILAEPIQNSGYNEQYGLLGSNKASEETLKLFPRTGHELVEDIAKLFKEKTGKEVEVMVYGDGAFKDPVGRIWELADPVVSPAYTEGLGGVPHEVKIKYLADYTFSELSGEELEEQIRSAIRAKADDGDKSSMSSEGTTPRRIVDLLGSLADLTSGSGDKGTPVVLIQGYFDSLAE
;
A
#
# COMPACT_ATOMS: atom_id res chain seq x y z
N TYR A 1 1.73 3.10 38.68
CA TYR A 1 2.00 1.90 37.87
C TYR A 1 0.69 1.23 37.56
N THR A 2 0.40 1.03 36.28
CA THR A 2 -0.74 0.23 35.81
C THR A 2 -0.23 -1.18 35.53
N ARG A 3 -0.98 -2.19 35.96
CA ARG A 3 -0.62 -3.61 35.77
C ARG A 3 -0.90 -4.07 34.35
N ASP A 4 -2.10 -3.80 33.84
CA ASP A 4 -2.55 -4.26 32.52
C ASP A 4 -2.72 -3.08 31.57
N ILE A 5 -2.15 -3.19 30.37
CA ILE A 5 -1.99 -2.10 29.41
C ILE A 5 -2.67 -2.46 28.09
N LEU A 6 -3.49 -1.54 27.58
CA LEU A 6 -4.03 -1.59 26.22
C LEU A 6 -3.32 -0.55 25.35
N VAL A 7 -2.62 -1.03 24.31
CA VAL A 7 -1.87 -0.23 23.35
C VAL A 7 -2.78 0.13 22.18
N CYS A 8 -3.14 1.42 22.09
CA CYS A 8 -3.98 1.97 21.02
C CYS A 8 -3.19 2.73 19.93
N ASP A 9 -1.87 2.61 19.94
CA ASP A 9 -1.01 3.10 18.87
C ASP A 9 -1.30 2.33 17.56
N ILE A 10 -1.18 2.99 16.41
CA ILE A 10 -1.49 2.39 15.11
C ILE A 10 -0.20 2.05 14.37
N HIS A 11 0.54 3.05 13.89
CA HIS A 11 1.73 2.79 13.07
C HIS A 11 2.95 2.34 13.89
N ASN A 12 3.09 2.78 15.14
CA ASN A 12 4.21 2.41 16.01
C ASN A 12 3.84 1.30 17.01
N ARG A 13 2.67 0.67 16.84
CA ARG A 13 2.10 -0.33 17.76
C ARG A 13 3.06 -1.43 18.18
N GLU A 14 3.82 -2.01 17.25
CA GLU A 14 4.76 -3.09 17.54
C GLU A 14 5.89 -2.63 18.45
N ARG A 15 6.41 -1.43 18.18
CA ARG A 15 7.44 -0.81 19.02
C ARG A 15 6.88 -0.47 20.39
N SER A 16 5.71 0.19 20.44
CA SER A 16 5.05 0.60 21.68
C SER A 16 4.72 -0.61 22.56
N ARG A 17 4.13 -1.66 21.97
CA ARG A 17 3.87 -2.94 22.62
C ARG A 17 5.14 -3.54 23.21
N LYS A 18 6.19 -3.69 22.41
CA LYS A 18 7.47 -4.27 22.85
C LYS A 18 8.11 -3.47 24.00
N VAL A 19 8.05 -2.14 23.97
CA VAL A 19 8.58 -1.31 25.07
C VAL A 19 7.78 -1.54 26.35
N LEU A 20 6.44 -1.57 26.23
CA LEU A 20 5.55 -1.71 27.39
C LEU A 20 5.60 -3.11 28.01
N GLU A 21 5.76 -4.16 27.19
CA GLU A 21 5.99 -5.54 27.64
C GLU A 21 7.28 -5.66 28.47
N ASN A 22 8.33 -4.90 28.15
CA ASN A 22 9.58 -4.91 28.93
C ASN A 22 9.49 -4.11 30.24
N CYS A 23 8.46 -3.28 30.42
CA CYS A 23 8.31 -2.40 31.57
C CYS A 23 7.12 -2.78 32.48
N SER A 24 6.31 -3.76 32.09
CA SER A 24 5.10 -4.18 32.79
C SER A 24 5.17 -5.65 33.20
N ASP A 25 4.75 -5.94 34.43
CA ASP A 25 4.61 -7.31 34.94
C ASP A 25 3.19 -7.90 34.71
N GLY A 26 2.32 -7.17 34.00
CA GLY A 26 0.96 -7.62 33.69
C GLY A 26 0.69 -7.80 32.18
N LEU A 27 -0.59 -7.82 31.80
CA LEU A 27 -0.99 -8.10 30.41
C LEU A 27 -0.78 -6.87 29.53
N VAL A 28 -0.24 -7.08 28.33
CA VAL A 28 -0.12 -6.03 27.30
C VAL A 28 -0.87 -6.49 26.05
N TYR A 29 -1.99 -5.84 25.77
CA TYR A 29 -2.81 -6.07 24.58
C TYR A 29 -2.73 -4.89 23.63
N GLY A 30 -2.92 -5.15 22.34
CA GLY A 30 -3.17 -4.13 21.31
C GLY A 30 -4.61 -4.18 20.81
N LEU A 31 -5.01 -3.17 20.01
CA LEU A 31 -6.30 -3.19 19.31
C LEU A 31 -6.46 -4.42 18.40
N SER A 32 -5.35 -4.92 17.84
CA SER A 32 -5.33 -6.15 17.04
C SER A 32 -5.69 -7.40 17.80
N ASP A 33 -5.58 -7.40 19.13
CA ASP A 33 -5.88 -8.55 19.96
C ASP A 33 -7.38 -8.58 20.36
N ILE A 34 -8.13 -7.49 20.14
CA ILE A 34 -9.55 -7.39 20.48
C ILE A 34 -10.39 -7.77 19.26
N LEU A 35 -11.34 -8.70 19.43
CA LEU A 35 -12.10 -9.30 18.32
C LEU A 35 -11.21 -9.92 17.23
N ALA A 36 -10.08 -10.51 17.63
CA ALA A 36 -9.27 -11.38 16.77
C ALA A 36 -9.96 -12.74 16.49
N GLU A 37 -10.89 -13.12 17.36
CA GLU A 37 -11.73 -14.31 17.24
C GLU A 37 -13.19 -13.94 17.55
N PRO A 38 -14.17 -14.72 17.05
CA PRO A 38 -15.59 -14.42 17.28
C PRO A 38 -15.95 -14.57 18.76
N ILE A 39 -16.64 -13.57 19.31
CA ILE A 39 -17.25 -13.63 20.63
C ILE A 39 -18.75 -13.84 20.43
N GLN A 40 -19.24 -15.04 20.73
CA GLN A 40 -20.62 -15.46 20.44
C GLN A 40 -20.95 -15.30 18.94
N ASN A 41 -21.81 -14.34 18.58
CA ASN A 41 -22.24 -14.06 17.22
C ASN A 41 -21.61 -12.77 16.67
N SER A 42 -20.54 -12.26 17.27
CA SER A 42 -19.87 -11.06 16.79
C SER A 42 -19.12 -11.31 15.47
N GLY A 43 -18.93 -10.24 14.70
CA GLY A 43 -17.85 -10.20 13.71
C GLY A 43 -16.49 -10.25 14.39
N TYR A 44 -15.45 -10.57 13.62
CA TYR A 44 -14.06 -10.59 14.06
C TYR A 44 -13.12 -10.35 12.86
N ASN A 45 -11.89 -9.96 13.12
CA ASN A 45 -10.81 -9.88 12.14
C ASN A 45 -9.53 -10.49 12.75
N GLU A 46 -9.12 -11.64 12.25
CA GLU A 46 -7.98 -12.44 12.75
C GLU A 46 -6.63 -11.74 12.66
N GLN A 47 -6.49 -10.80 11.72
CA GLN A 47 -5.23 -10.11 11.47
C GLN A 47 -5.18 -8.75 12.17
N TYR A 48 -6.31 -8.06 12.22
CA TYR A 48 -6.37 -6.66 12.62
C TYR A 48 -7.24 -6.41 13.85
N GLY A 49 -8.01 -7.37 14.34
CA GLY A 49 -8.92 -7.16 15.48
C GLY A 49 -9.78 -5.91 15.29
N LEU A 50 -9.66 -4.96 16.21
CA LEU A 50 -10.30 -3.63 16.12
C LEU A 50 -9.48 -2.57 15.36
N LEU A 51 -8.24 -2.85 14.97
CA LEU A 51 -7.39 -1.92 14.23
C LEU A 51 -7.99 -1.61 12.84
N GLY A 52 -8.04 -0.32 12.48
CA GLY A 52 -8.70 0.13 11.24
C GLY A 52 -10.22 0.02 11.23
N SER A 53 -10.84 -0.32 12.37
CA SER A 53 -12.30 -0.34 12.47
C SER A 53 -12.85 1.08 12.53
N ASN A 54 -14.00 1.29 11.89
CA ASN A 54 -14.70 2.57 11.88
C ASN A 54 -15.99 2.51 12.69
N LYS A 55 -16.40 3.65 13.25
CA LYS A 55 -17.71 3.76 13.90
C LYS A 55 -18.82 3.67 12.84
N ALA A 56 -19.72 2.71 12.99
CA ALA A 56 -20.88 2.56 12.09
C ALA A 56 -22.16 3.13 12.70
N SER A 57 -22.36 2.93 14.00
CA SER A 57 -23.42 3.57 14.80
C SER A 57 -22.93 3.78 16.24
N GLU A 58 -23.79 4.28 17.13
CA GLU A 58 -23.46 4.37 18.57
C GLU A 58 -23.19 2.99 19.21
N GLU A 59 -23.74 1.91 18.64
CA GLU A 59 -23.63 0.56 19.20
C GLU A 59 -22.92 -0.43 18.28
N THR A 60 -22.48 0.00 17.09
CA THR A 60 -21.85 -0.91 16.12
C THR A 60 -20.56 -0.33 15.53
N LEU A 61 -19.61 -1.23 15.30
CA LEU A 61 -18.35 -0.97 14.62
C LEU A 61 -18.32 -1.70 13.28
N LYS A 62 -17.79 -1.03 12.26
CA LYS A 62 -17.43 -1.64 10.98
C LYS A 62 -15.97 -2.10 11.07
N LEU A 63 -15.76 -3.40 11.17
CA LEU A 63 -14.42 -3.98 11.21
C LEU A 63 -13.69 -3.79 9.88
N PHE A 64 -12.36 -3.83 9.96
CA PHE A 64 -11.49 -3.78 8.78
C PHE A 64 -11.76 -4.98 7.85
N PRO A 65 -11.61 -4.85 6.52
CA PRO A 65 -11.90 -5.94 5.57
C PRO A 65 -11.12 -7.23 5.89
N ARG A 66 -11.80 -8.37 5.74
CA ARG A 66 -11.23 -9.71 5.98
C ARG A 66 -11.10 -10.53 4.71
N THR A 67 -12.18 -10.64 3.94
CA THR A 67 -12.24 -11.47 2.71
C THR A 67 -11.84 -10.70 1.45
N GLY A 68 -10.95 -9.71 1.60
CA GLY A 68 -10.58 -8.82 0.50
C GLY A 68 -9.85 -9.55 -0.63
N HIS A 69 -9.08 -10.60 -0.31
CA HIS A 69 -8.32 -11.35 -1.31
C HIS A 69 -9.24 -12.11 -2.28
N GLU A 70 -10.26 -12.81 -1.76
CA GLU A 70 -11.27 -13.48 -2.60
C GLU A 70 -11.97 -12.47 -3.54
N LEU A 71 -12.30 -11.30 -3.01
CA LEU A 71 -12.95 -10.23 -3.79
C LEU A 71 -12.09 -9.75 -4.96
N VAL A 72 -10.79 -9.47 -4.74
CA VAL A 72 -9.93 -8.94 -5.82
C VAL A 72 -9.69 -9.98 -6.91
N GLU A 73 -9.50 -11.25 -6.52
CA GLU A 73 -9.33 -12.36 -7.47
C GLU A 73 -10.61 -12.60 -8.30
N ASP A 74 -11.78 -12.58 -7.65
CA ASP A 74 -13.06 -12.72 -8.35
C ASP A 74 -13.31 -11.58 -9.34
N ILE A 75 -12.97 -10.34 -8.97
CA ILE A 75 -13.09 -9.18 -9.86
C ILE A 75 -12.14 -9.34 -11.05
N ALA A 76 -10.87 -9.67 -10.83
CA ALA A 76 -9.88 -9.84 -11.89
C ALA A 76 -10.31 -10.94 -12.87
N LYS A 77 -10.76 -12.08 -12.35
CA LYS A 77 -11.29 -13.19 -13.14
C LYS A 77 -12.50 -12.78 -13.95
N LEU A 78 -13.50 -12.16 -13.33
CA LEU A 78 -14.73 -11.72 -14.00
C LEU A 78 -14.42 -10.69 -15.10
N PHE A 79 -13.47 -9.80 -14.86
CA PHE A 79 -13.03 -8.80 -15.83
C PHE A 79 -12.42 -9.47 -17.06
N LYS A 80 -11.53 -10.45 -16.86
CA LYS A 80 -10.94 -11.26 -17.93
C LYS A 80 -11.99 -12.05 -18.70
N GLU A 81 -12.93 -12.70 -18.02
CA GLU A 81 -14.02 -13.46 -18.66
C GLU A 81 -14.91 -12.57 -19.54
N LYS A 82 -15.21 -11.35 -19.09
CA LYS A 82 -16.11 -10.43 -19.81
C LYS A 82 -15.43 -9.64 -20.91
N THR A 83 -14.15 -9.35 -20.78
CA THR A 83 -13.45 -8.38 -21.66
C THR A 83 -12.26 -8.97 -22.40
N GLY A 84 -11.77 -10.14 -21.98
CA GLY A 84 -10.53 -10.73 -22.47
C GLY A 84 -9.25 -10.04 -21.97
N LYS A 85 -9.37 -9.00 -21.12
CA LYS A 85 -8.22 -8.24 -20.61
C LYS A 85 -7.83 -8.71 -19.20
N GLU A 86 -6.53 -8.82 -18.98
CA GLU A 86 -5.96 -9.01 -17.65
C GLU A 86 -5.84 -7.66 -16.96
N VAL A 87 -6.21 -7.61 -15.68
CA VAL A 87 -6.15 -6.42 -14.85
C VAL A 87 -5.69 -6.82 -13.46
N GLU A 88 -4.93 -5.92 -12.85
CA GLU A 88 -4.63 -5.98 -11.44
C GLU A 88 -5.69 -5.23 -10.64
N VAL A 89 -6.06 -5.76 -9.47
CA VAL A 89 -7.15 -5.25 -8.64
C VAL A 89 -6.66 -5.11 -7.21
N MET A 90 -7.01 -4.00 -6.56
CA MET A 90 -6.78 -3.81 -5.13
C MET A 90 -7.98 -3.20 -4.43
N VAL A 91 -8.21 -3.62 -3.19
CA VAL A 91 -8.99 -2.86 -2.22
C VAL A 91 -8.03 -1.85 -1.59
N TYR A 92 -8.41 -0.57 -1.58
CA TYR A 92 -7.63 0.48 -0.97
C TYR A 92 -8.43 1.16 0.15
N GLY A 93 -7.73 1.59 1.19
CA GLY A 93 -8.23 2.52 2.20
C GLY A 93 -7.56 3.88 2.02
N ASP A 94 -7.46 4.62 3.11
CA ASP A 94 -6.84 5.95 3.10
C ASP A 94 -5.38 5.85 2.61
N GLY A 95 -4.94 6.88 1.87
CA GLY A 95 -3.58 7.00 1.39
C GLY A 95 -2.61 7.47 2.48
N ALA A 96 -1.40 7.82 2.06
CA ALA A 96 -0.45 8.54 2.89
C ALA A 96 -0.14 9.90 2.28
N PHE A 97 -0.67 10.98 2.87
CA PHE A 97 -0.37 12.34 2.42
C PHE A 97 -0.33 13.34 3.59
N LYS A 98 0.30 14.48 3.34
CA LYS A 98 0.26 15.60 4.28
C LYS A 98 -0.67 16.66 3.73
N ASP A 99 -1.76 16.93 4.43
CA ASP A 99 -2.64 18.04 4.08
C ASP A 99 -1.85 19.36 4.13
N PRO A 100 -1.71 20.09 3.01
CA PRO A 100 -0.99 21.36 2.99
C PRO A 100 -1.66 22.46 3.83
N VAL A 101 -2.98 22.37 4.07
CA VAL A 101 -3.74 23.38 4.82
C VAL A 101 -3.70 23.10 6.31
N GLY A 102 -4.20 21.93 6.72
CA GLY A 102 -4.25 21.49 8.12
C GLY A 102 -2.90 21.06 8.68
N ARG A 103 -1.90 20.79 7.82
CA ARG A 103 -0.56 20.30 8.20
C ARG A 103 -0.56 18.97 8.93
N ILE A 104 -1.67 18.23 8.85
CA ILE A 104 -1.85 16.90 9.43
C ILE A 104 -1.35 15.88 8.42
N TRP A 105 -0.73 14.82 8.94
CA TRP A 105 -0.45 13.62 8.16
C TRP A 105 -1.68 12.73 8.23
N GLU A 106 -2.28 12.47 7.08
CA GLU A 106 -3.23 11.38 6.91
C GLU A 106 -2.42 10.16 6.50
N LEU A 107 -2.49 9.12 7.32
CA LEU A 107 -1.76 7.87 7.14
C LEU A 107 -2.78 6.74 7.16
N ALA A 108 -2.55 5.75 6.31
CA ALA A 108 -3.43 4.60 6.20
C ALA A 108 -3.49 3.77 7.48
N ASP A 109 -4.70 3.56 7.98
CA ASP A 109 -4.95 2.78 9.19
C ASP A 109 -5.57 1.41 8.86
N PRO A 110 -4.90 0.28 9.17
CA PRO A 110 -3.49 0.11 9.49
C PRO A 110 -2.56 -0.01 8.27
N VAL A 111 -3.13 -0.15 7.07
CA VAL A 111 -2.42 -0.35 5.80
C VAL A 111 -3.19 0.33 4.67
N VAL A 112 -2.48 0.77 3.62
CA VAL A 112 -3.10 1.39 2.44
C VAL A 112 -3.99 0.40 1.69
N SER A 113 -3.56 -0.86 1.59
CA SER A 113 -4.30 -1.90 0.88
C SER A 113 -4.36 -3.18 1.69
N PRO A 114 -5.56 -3.60 2.16
CA PRO A 114 -5.74 -4.89 2.81
C PRO A 114 -5.67 -6.09 1.86
N ALA A 115 -5.95 -5.89 0.57
CA ALA A 115 -5.99 -6.95 -0.41
C ALA A 115 -5.72 -6.45 -1.82
N TYR A 116 -4.94 -7.21 -2.57
CA TYR A 116 -4.55 -6.92 -3.93
C TYR A 116 -4.17 -8.22 -4.66
N THR A 117 -4.26 -8.20 -6.00
CA THR A 117 -3.79 -9.29 -6.88
C THR A 117 -2.27 -9.34 -6.94
N GLU A 118 -1.71 -10.51 -7.23
CA GLU A 118 -0.26 -10.78 -7.13
C GLU A 118 0.63 -9.79 -7.90
N GLY A 119 0.18 -9.29 -9.07
CA GLY A 119 0.95 -8.37 -9.90
C GLY A 119 1.18 -6.98 -9.29
N LEU A 120 0.45 -6.63 -8.21
CA LEU A 120 0.71 -5.41 -7.41
C LEU A 120 1.70 -5.64 -6.26
N GLY A 121 2.21 -6.87 -6.12
CA GLY A 121 3.26 -7.20 -5.16
C GLY A 121 4.58 -6.50 -5.48
N GLY A 122 5.35 -6.14 -4.44
CA GLY A 122 6.70 -5.60 -4.59
C GLY A 122 6.78 -4.07 -4.68
N VAL A 123 7.86 -3.61 -5.32
CA VAL A 123 8.24 -2.20 -5.44
C VAL A 123 8.48 -1.86 -6.92
N PRO A 124 8.27 -0.60 -7.36
CA PRO A 124 8.53 -0.21 -8.73
C PRO A 124 9.99 -0.44 -9.15
N HIS A 125 10.20 -0.90 -10.38
CA HIS A 125 11.51 -0.98 -11.02
C HIS A 125 11.94 0.39 -11.55
N GLU A 126 12.45 1.26 -10.66
CA GLU A 126 12.86 2.62 -11.04
C GLU A 126 14.26 2.65 -11.70
N VAL A 127 14.31 3.21 -12.91
CA VAL A 127 15.54 3.66 -13.56
C VAL A 127 15.63 5.17 -13.39
N LYS A 128 16.76 5.68 -12.88
CA LYS A 128 16.98 7.13 -12.77
C LYS A 128 17.29 7.72 -14.16
N ILE A 129 16.28 7.87 -14.99
CA ILE A 129 16.40 8.36 -16.38
C ILE A 129 17.18 9.68 -16.43
N LYS A 130 16.85 10.63 -15.55
CA LYS A 130 17.56 11.91 -15.45
C LYS A 130 19.04 11.74 -15.12
N TYR A 131 19.39 10.81 -14.24
CA TYR A 131 20.80 10.55 -13.91
C TYR A 131 21.55 9.98 -15.12
N LEU A 132 20.94 9.03 -15.83
CA LEU A 132 21.53 8.47 -17.05
C LEU A 132 21.74 9.56 -18.10
N ALA A 133 20.75 10.43 -18.31
CA ALA A 133 20.84 11.54 -19.26
C ALA A 133 21.91 12.56 -18.85
N ASP A 134 21.91 13.01 -17.60
CA ASP A 134 22.77 14.12 -17.15
C ASP A 134 24.24 13.68 -16.92
N TYR A 135 24.50 12.40 -16.61
CA TYR A 135 25.83 11.94 -16.19
C TYR A 135 26.41 10.79 -17.03
N THR A 136 25.60 9.83 -17.47
CA THR A 136 26.09 8.65 -18.21
C THR A 136 26.14 8.91 -19.72
N PHE A 137 25.15 9.64 -20.23
CA PHE A 137 24.94 9.95 -21.63
C PHE A 137 24.95 11.47 -21.88
N SER A 138 25.71 12.21 -21.08
CA SER A 138 25.74 13.69 -21.09
C SER A 138 26.09 14.30 -22.45
N GLU A 139 26.81 13.55 -23.28
CA GLU A 139 27.24 13.96 -24.62
C GLU A 139 26.20 13.63 -25.71
N LEU A 140 25.16 12.85 -25.40
CA LEU A 140 24.14 12.44 -26.35
C LEU A 140 22.92 13.37 -26.29
N SER A 141 22.21 13.51 -27.41
CA SER A 141 20.98 14.29 -27.48
C SER A 141 20.04 13.75 -28.55
N GLY A 142 18.77 14.14 -28.50
CA GLY A 142 17.77 13.71 -29.50
C GLY A 142 17.56 12.20 -29.49
N GLU A 143 17.41 11.60 -30.68
CA GLU A 143 17.10 10.17 -30.85
C GLU A 143 18.20 9.26 -30.28
N GLU A 144 19.48 9.64 -30.39
CA GLU A 144 20.60 8.84 -29.89
C GLU A 144 20.57 8.70 -28.36
N LEU A 145 20.18 9.77 -27.64
CA LEU A 145 20.01 9.72 -26.19
C LEU A 145 18.83 8.85 -25.79
N GLU A 146 17.70 8.98 -26.50
CA GLU A 146 16.49 8.18 -26.25
C GLU A 146 16.76 6.68 -26.44
N GLU A 147 17.47 6.31 -27.50
CA GLU A 147 17.82 4.92 -27.77
C GLU A 147 18.73 4.32 -26.69
N GLN A 148 19.74 5.08 -26.22
CA GLN A 148 20.61 4.62 -25.13
C GLN A 148 19.88 4.50 -23.79
N ILE A 149 18.96 5.42 -23.49
CA ILE A 149 18.11 5.33 -22.29
C ILE A 149 17.20 4.10 -22.38
N ARG A 150 16.53 3.86 -23.52
CA ARG A 150 15.70 2.66 -23.73
C ARG A 150 16.52 1.38 -23.56
N SER A 151 17.71 1.33 -24.13
CA SER A 151 18.64 0.20 -24.00
C SER A 151 19.01 -0.05 -22.53
N ALA A 152 19.35 1.01 -21.79
CA ALA A 152 19.68 0.92 -20.37
C ALA A 152 18.50 0.45 -19.51
N ILE A 153 17.27 0.87 -19.85
CA ILE A 153 16.05 0.40 -19.17
C ILE A 153 15.84 -1.10 -19.41
N ARG A 154 15.96 -1.57 -20.66
CA ARG A 154 15.82 -3.01 -20.99
C ARG A 154 16.87 -3.86 -20.28
N ALA A 155 18.13 -3.44 -20.33
CA ALA A 155 19.23 -4.14 -19.67
C ALA A 155 18.99 -4.31 -18.16
N LYS A 156 18.41 -3.30 -17.50
CA LYS A 156 18.11 -3.35 -16.06
C LYS A 156 16.87 -4.19 -15.72
N ALA A 157 15.91 -4.32 -16.65
CA ALA A 157 14.77 -5.23 -16.48
C ALA A 157 15.22 -6.70 -16.48
N ASP A 158 16.21 -7.05 -17.31
CA ASP A 158 16.74 -8.41 -17.41
C ASP A 158 17.64 -8.81 -16.22
N ASP A 159 18.30 -7.84 -15.56
CA ASP A 159 19.37 -8.12 -14.59
C ASP A 159 18.88 -8.43 -13.16
N GLY A 160 17.56 -8.51 -12.95
CA GLY A 160 16.95 -9.10 -11.75
C GLY A 160 17.61 -8.69 -10.42
N ASP A 161 17.34 -7.45 -9.97
CA ASP A 161 17.47 -7.04 -8.58
C ASP A 161 18.88 -7.10 -7.95
N LYS A 162 19.95 -6.81 -8.71
CA LYS A 162 21.31 -6.72 -8.16
C LYS A 162 21.89 -5.32 -8.23
N SER A 163 21.73 -4.60 -7.12
CA SER A 163 22.70 -3.63 -6.59
C SER A 163 23.57 -2.89 -7.62
N SER A 164 22.98 -1.98 -8.39
CA SER A 164 23.77 -0.99 -9.14
C SER A 164 23.74 0.34 -8.38
N MET A 165 24.82 1.13 -8.42
CA MET A 165 24.88 2.48 -7.84
C MET A 165 23.73 3.40 -8.32
N SER A 166 23.03 3.02 -9.40
CA SER A 166 21.83 3.70 -9.90
C SER A 166 20.60 3.56 -8.98
N SER A 167 20.52 2.55 -8.11
CA SER A 167 19.40 2.33 -7.17
C SER A 167 19.64 2.90 -5.78
N GLU A 168 20.80 3.49 -5.49
CA GLU A 168 21.07 4.08 -4.17
C GLU A 168 20.19 5.32 -3.90
N GLY A 169 19.46 5.33 -2.79
CA GLY A 169 18.68 6.48 -2.33
C GLY A 169 17.20 6.51 -2.74
N THR A 170 16.66 5.46 -3.36
CA THR A 170 15.21 5.31 -3.45
C THR A 170 14.68 4.71 -2.16
N THR A 171 13.72 5.38 -1.51
CA THR A 171 12.93 4.74 -0.46
C THR A 171 12.15 3.60 -1.13
N PRO A 172 12.24 2.34 -0.65
CA PRO A 172 11.43 1.27 -1.22
C PRO A 172 9.96 1.57 -0.95
N ARG A 173 9.23 1.95 -2.00
CA ARG A 173 7.80 2.26 -1.94
C ARG A 173 7.06 1.07 -2.52
N ARG A 174 6.12 0.49 -1.78
CA ARG A 174 5.32 -0.60 -2.34
C ARG A 174 4.40 -0.05 -3.42
N ILE A 175 4.18 -0.81 -4.48
CA ILE A 175 3.27 -0.43 -5.57
C ILE A 175 1.88 -0.10 -5.01
N VAL A 176 1.36 -0.94 -4.11
CA VAL A 176 0.05 -0.74 -3.47
C VAL A 176 -0.05 0.54 -2.63
N ASP A 177 1.04 0.99 -2.02
CA ASP A 177 1.03 2.23 -1.22
C ASP A 177 0.94 3.46 -2.13
N LEU A 178 1.61 3.39 -3.29
CA LEU A 178 1.59 4.45 -4.30
C LEU A 178 0.23 4.52 -5.01
N LEU A 179 -0.24 3.38 -5.52
CA LEU A 179 -1.51 3.30 -6.25
C LEU A 179 -2.70 3.55 -5.35
N GLY A 180 -2.69 3.03 -4.12
CA GLY A 180 -3.75 3.29 -3.15
C GLY A 180 -3.82 4.76 -2.74
N SER A 181 -2.68 5.41 -2.52
CA SER A 181 -2.67 6.85 -2.23
C SER A 181 -3.15 7.69 -3.43
N LEU A 182 -2.79 7.29 -4.65
CA LEU A 182 -3.31 7.93 -5.86
C LEU A 182 -4.83 7.75 -6.00
N ALA A 183 -5.32 6.54 -5.72
CA ALA A 183 -6.74 6.21 -5.77
C ALA A 183 -7.52 7.02 -4.73
N ASP A 184 -7.03 7.08 -3.49
CA ASP A 184 -7.63 7.87 -2.40
C ASP A 184 -7.73 9.36 -2.74
N LEU A 185 -6.65 9.98 -3.21
CA LEU A 185 -6.66 11.37 -3.68
C LEU A 185 -7.66 11.62 -4.82
N THR A 186 -7.90 10.61 -5.65
CA THR A 186 -8.84 10.68 -6.77
C THR A 186 -10.29 10.51 -6.31
N SER A 187 -10.57 9.57 -5.41
CA SER A 187 -11.90 9.31 -4.89
C SER A 187 -12.37 10.36 -3.89
N GLY A 188 -11.46 10.92 -3.10
CA GLY A 188 -11.78 11.64 -1.87
C GLY A 188 -12.48 10.75 -0.85
N SER A 189 -13.14 11.36 0.13
CA SER A 189 -13.79 10.61 1.21
C SER A 189 -14.90 9.68 0.72
N GLY A 190 -14.99 8.50 1.34
CA GLY A 190 -15.99 7.45 1.03
C GLY A 190 -17.46 7.87 1.22
N ASP A 191 -17.74 9.08 1.70
CA ASP A 191 -19.10 9.62 1.82
C ASP A 191 -19.75 9.91 0.46
N LYS A 192 -18.97 9.90 -0.62
CA LYS A 192 -19.47 10.12 -2.00
C LYS A 192 -19.94 8.85 -2.71
N GLY A 193 -19.93 7.70 -2.04
CA GLY A 193 -20.23 6.38 -2.59
C GLY A 193 -19.06 5.41 -2.42
N THR A 194 -19.10 4.23 -3.06
CA THR A 194 -17.94 3.33 -3.15
C THR A 194 -17.28 3.55 -4.52
N PRO A 195 -16.35 4.52 -4.63
CA PRO A 195 -15.71 4.84 -5.90
C PRO A 195 -14.82 3.69 -6.36
N VAL A 196 -14.84 3.44 -7.67
CA VAL A 196 -13.91 2.54 -8.35
C VAL A 196 -13.01 3.42 -9.20
N VAL A 197 -11.69 3.33 -8.97
CA VAL A 197 -10.68 4.08 -9.71
C VAL A 197 -10.00 3.14 -10.70
N LEU A 198 -10.04 3.49 -11.99
CA LEU A 198 -9.25 2.81 -13.02
C LEU A 198 -7.95 3.58 -13.23
N ILE A 199 -6.82 2.91 -12.99
CA ILE A 199 -5.48 3.45 -13.22
C ILE A 199 -4.92 2.75 -14.47
N GLN A 200 -4.46 3.53 -15.45
CA GLN A 200 -3.90 3.02 -16.71
C GLN A 200 -2.54 3.66 -16.97
N GLY A 201 -1.68 2.92 -17.67
CA GLY A 201 -0.35 3.39 -18.07
C GLY A 201 0.68 3.46 -16.94
N TYR A 202 0.35 2.94 -15.75
CA TYR A 202 1.26 3.01 -14.60
C TYR A 202 2.50 2.12 -14.77
N PHE A 203 2.34 0.97 -15.43
CA PHE A 203 3.41 0.02 -15.69
C PHE A 203 4.07 0.21 -17.06
N ASP A 204 3.61 1.20 -17.84
CA ASP A 204 4.18 1.47 -19.17
C ASP A 204 5.64 1.89 -19.00
N SER A 205 6.52 1.25 -19.76
CA SER A 205 7.95 1.54 -19.77
C SER A 205 8.29 2.39 -20.99
N LEU A 206 9.19 3.37 -20.83
CA LEU A 206 9.72 4.13 -21.97
C LEU A 206 10.44 3.23 -23.00
N ALA A 207 10.85 2.03 -22.58
CA ALA A 207 11.51 1.05 -23.42
C ALA A 207 10.55 0.23 -24.31
N GLU A 208 9.25 0.30 -24.09
CA GLU A 208 8.19 -0.33 -24.90
C GLU A 208 7.62 0.65 -25.92
#